data_AF-N8WB23-F1
#
_entry.id   AF-N8WB23-F1
#
_cell.length_a   1.000
_cell.length_b   1.000
_cell.length_c   1.000
_cell.angle_alpha   90.00
_cell.angle_beta   90.00
_cell.angle_gamma   90.00
#
_symmetry.space_group_name_H-M   'P 1'
#
loop_
_entity.id
_entity.type
_entity.pdbx_description
1 polymer ?
#
loop_
_entity_poly.entity_id
_entity_poly.type
_entity_poly.pdbx_seq_one_letter_code
_entity_poly.pdbx_strand_id
1 'polypeptide(L)' 'MMDFKNIVIARQAITDKHGTNKPQLIIQSEMDCPVCTTGKMRYQISAHNGHIAAECSTSDCVRWME' A
#
# COMPACT_ATOMS: atom_id res chain seq x y z
N MET A 1 14.49 -6.63 -8.30
CA MET A 1 14.59 -6.82 -6.83
C MET A 1 13.72 -5.75 -6.21
N MET A 2 12.71 -6.15 -5.45
CA MET A 2 11.77 -5.22 -4.83
C MET A 2 12.50 -4.42 -3.75
N ASP A 3 12.56 -3.09 -3.88
CA ASP A 3 13.29 -2.23 -2.94
C ASP A 3 12.49 -2.08 -1.64
N PHE A 4 13.08 -2.48 -0.51
CA PHE A 4 12.48 -2.35 0.82
C PHE A 4 12.09 -0.89 1.12
N LYS A 5 12.84 0.08 0.59
CA LYS A 5 12.52 1.51 0.72
C LYS A 5 11.18 1.86 0.07
N ASN A 6 10.87 1.27 -1.08
CA ASN A 6 9.61 1.53 -1.79
C ASN A 6 8.41 1.00 -0.98
N ILE A 7 8.58 -0.15 -0.30
CA ILE A 7 7.57 -0.70 0.61
C ILE A 7 7.32 0.26 1.76
N VAL A 8 8.39 0.77 2.41
CA VAL A 8 8.27 1.72 3.54
C VAL A 8 7.51 2.99 3.14
N ILE A 9 7.86 3.60 2.00
CA ILE A 9 7.19 4.81 1.49
C ILE A 9 5.71 4.54 1.20
N ALA A 10 5.42 3.46 0.47
CA ALA A 10 4.06 3.11 0.09
C ALA A 10 3.18 2.77 1.31
N ARG A 11 3.74 2.00 2.26
CA ARG A 11 3.06 1.65 3.51
C ARG A 11 2.78 2.89 4.35
N GLN A 12 3.75 3.80 4.49
CA GLN A 12 3.56 5.05 5.23
C GLN A 12 2.39 5.86 4.66
N ALA A 13 2.33 6.01 3.33
CA ALA A 13 1.25 6.75 2.68
C ALA A 13 -0.14 6.11 2.91
N ILE A 14 -0.24 4.78 2.95
CA ILE A 14 -1.48 4.08 3.27
C ILE A 14 -1.87 4.34 4.73
N THR A 15 -0.92 4.25 5.67
CA THR A 15 -1.19 4.49 7.09
C THR A 15 -1.42 5.95 7.43
N ASP A 16 -0.86 6.90 6.68
CA ASP A 16 -1.17 8.33 6.84
C ASP A 16 -2.63 8.61 6.47
N LYS A 17 -3.18 7.88 5.50
CA LYS A 17 -4.57 8.03 5.05
C LYS A 17 -5.59 7.36 5.96
N HIS A 18 -5.28 6.18 6.51
CA HIS A 18 -6.23 5.35 7.25
C HIS A 18 -5.91 5.15 8.74
N GLY A 19 -4.73 5.58 9.18
CA GLY A 19 -4.17 5.26 10.48
C GLY A 19 -3.44 3.90 10.51
N THR A 20 -2.89 3.57 11.67
CA THR A 20 -2.16 2.31 11.93
C THR A 20 -2.99 1.26 12.65
N ASN A 21 -4.18 1.62 13.13
CA ASN A 21 -5.08 0.70 13.82
C ASN A 21 -5.74 -0.25 12.82
N LYS A 22 -5.93 -1.50 13.25
CA LYS A 22 -6.69 -2.49 12.46
C LYS A 22 -8.10 -1.96 12.17
N PRO A 23 -8.55 -1.93 10.90
CA PRO A 23 -9.89 -1.47 10.58
C PRO A 23 -10.96 -2.48 11.01
N GLN A 24 -12.21 -2.01 11.15
CA GLN A 24 -13.36 -2.88 11.43
C GLN A 24 -13.87 -3.59 10.18
N LEU A 25 -13.72 -2.96 9.02
CA LEU A 25 -14.10 -3.49 7.71
C LEU A 25 -12.86 -3.53 6.80
N ILE A 26 -12.90 -4.38 5.78
CA ILE A 26 -11.83 -4.42 4.78
C ILE A 26 -11.82 -3.08 4.06
N ILE A 27 -10.65 -2.46 3.97
CA ILE A 27 -10.45 -1.25 3.18
C ILE A 27 -9.84 -1.69 1.85
N GLN A 28 -10.47 -1.32 0.74
CA GLN A 28 -9.92 -1.44 -0.61
C GLN A 28 -9.93 -0.08 -1.25
N SER A 29 -8.79 0.36 -1.78
CA SER A 29 -8.70 1.69 -2.38
C SER A 29 -7.52 1.78 -3.35
N GLU A 30 -7.44 2.92 -4.02
CA GLU A 30 -6.35 3.29 -4.90
C GLU A 30 -5.90 4.72 -4.62
N MET A 31 -4.66 5.01 -5.02
CA MET A 31 -4.08 6.36 -4.99
C MET A 31 -2.98 6.49 -6.05
N ASP A 32 -2.54 7.71 -6.33
CA ASP A 32 -1.30 7.91 -7.07
C ASP A 32 -0.14 7.27 -6.32
N CYS A 33 0.75 6.58 -7.04
CA CYS A 33 1.84 5.86 -6.42
C CYS A 33 2.81 6.84 -5.75
N PRO A 34 2.99 6.78 -4.42
CA PRO A 34 3.86 7.71 -3.70
C PRO A 34 5.35 7.49 -3.99
N VAL A 35 5.70 6.39 -4.66
CA VAL A 35 7.08 6.03 -5.01
C VAL A 35 7.48 6.60 -6.37
N CYS A 36 6.71 6.29 -7.43
CA CYS A 36 7.07 6.67 -8.80
C CYS A 36 6.26 7.85 -9.37
N THR A 37 5.26 8.35 -8.64
CA THR A 37 4.39 9.49 -8.98
C THR A 37 3.69 9.42 -10.35
N THR A 38 3.72 8.27 -11.02
CA THR A 38 3.26 8.08 -12.41
C THR A 38 2.22 6.98 -12.51
N GLY A 39 2.43 5.85 -11.82
CA GLY A 39 1.48 4.76 -11.74
C GLY A 39 0.40 4.98 -10.68
N LYS A 40 -0.65 4.16 -10.73
CA LYS A 40 -1.65 4.03 -9.67
C LYS A 40 -1.27 2.89 -8.75
N MET A 41 -1.38 3.08 -7.44
CA MET A 41 -1.19 2.04 -6.45
C MET A 41 -2.56 1.61 -5.91
N ARG A 42 -2.90 0.34 -6.11
CA ARG A 42 -4.04 -0.31 -5.48
C ARG A 42 -3.59 -0.97 -4.19
N TYR A 43 -4.44 -0.95 -3.16
CA TYR A 43 -4.15 -1.61 -1.90
C TYR A 43 -5.40 -2.10 -1.18
N GLN A 44 -5.17 -3.04 -0.27
CA GLN A 44 -6.16 -3.58 0.65
C GLN A 44 -5.59 -3.61 2.08
N ILE A 45 -6.40 -3.24 3.07
CA ILE A 45 -6.11 -3.44 4.50
C ILE A 45 -7.10 -4.47 5.04
N SER A 46 -6.56 -5.56 5.59
CA SER A 46 -7.35 -6.64 6.18
C SER A 46 -8.06 -6.22 7.47
N ALA A 47 -9.35 -6.52 7.59
CA ALA A 47 -10.09 -6.34 8.85
C ALA A 47 -9.72 -7.40 9.91
N HIS A 48 -9.08 -8.51 9.51
CA HIS A 48 -8.77 -9.61 10.41
C HIS A 48 -7.52 -9.33 11.24
N ASN A 49 -6.47 -8.78 10.62
CA ASN A 49 -5.15 -8.56 11.24
C ASN A 49 -4.53 -7.19 10.93
N GLY A 50 -5.13 -6.37 10.07
CA GLY A 50 -4.59 -5.05 9.70
C GLY A 50 -3.46 -5.09 8.69
N HIS A 51 -3.11 -6.28 8.18
CA HIS A 51 -2.06 -6.43 7.17
C HIS A 51 -2.44 -5.74 5.87
N ILE A 52 -1.41 -5.19 5.21
CA ILE A 52 -1.54 -4.46 3.96
C ILE A 52 -1.03 -5.30 2.80
N ALA A 53 -1.84 -5.41 1.74
CA ALA A 53 -1.41 -5.87 0.43
C ALA A 53 -1.53 -4.71 -0.56
N ALA A 54 -0.51 -4.48 -1.37
CA ALA A 54 -0.50 -3.35 -2.29
C ALA A 54 0.35 -3.61 -3.53
N GLU A 55 -0.01 -2.96 -4.63
CA GLU A 55 0.65 -3.08 -5.93
C GLU A 55 0.50 -1.80 -6.75
N CYS A 56 1.60 -1.33 -7.32
CA CYS A 56 1.62 -0.25 -8.30
C CYS A 56 1.46 -0.80 -9.72
N SER A 57 0.74 -0.05 -10.57
CA SER A 57 0.56 -0.34 -11.99
C SER A 57 1.85 -0.22 -12.82
N THR A 58 2.85 0.51 -12.33
CA THR A 58 4.17 0.60 -12.97
C THR A 58 4.97 -0.65 -12.65
N SER A 59 5.40 -1.37 -13.68
CA SER A 59 6.28 -2.53 -13.55
C SER A 59 7.51 -2.21 -12.71
N ASP A 60 7.92 -3.14 -11.85
CA ASP A 60 9.11 -3.06 -10.99
C ASP A 60 9.14 -1.89 -9.99
N CYS A 61 8.01 -1.22 -9.73
CA CYS A 61 7.94 -0.12 -8.77
C CYS A 61 7.75 -0.59 -7.32
N VAL A 62 6.53 -1.02 -6.98
CA VAL A 62 6.20 -1.49 -5.63
C VAL A 62 5.06 -2.52 -5.68
N ARG A 63 5.30 -3.72 -5.15
CA ARG A 63 4.33 -4.77 -4.87
C ARG A 63 4.72 -5.57 -3.63
N TRP A 64 3.83 -5.68 -2.64
CA TRP A 64 4.07 -6.51 -1.44
C TRP A 64 2.78 -6.99 -0.77
N MET A 65 2.92 -7.93 0.15
CA MET A 65 1.90 -8.41 1.08
C MET A 65 2.59 -8.74 2.41
N GLU A 66 1.99 -8.32 3.53
CA GLU A 66 2.44 -8.60 4.91
C GLU A 66 1.90 -9.92 5.47
#